data_AF-Q8X8S3-F1
#
_entry.id   AF-Q8X8S3-F1
#
_cell.length_a   1.000
_cell.length_b   1.000
_cell.length_c   1.000
_cell.angle_alpha   90.00
_cell.angle_beta   90.00
_cell.angle_gamma   90.00
#
_symmetry.space_group_name_H-M   'P 1'
#
loop_
_entity.id
_entity.type
_entity.pdbx_description
1 polymer ?
#
loop_
_entity_poly.entity_id
_entity_poly.type
_entity_poly.pdbx_seq_one_letter_code
_entity_poly.pdbx_strand_id
1 'polypeptide(L)' 'MTTITKERIELFIKNPVENGLTRGEQMELARIALASLEAEPVGDFYEYKPDDW' A
#
# COMPACT_ATOMS: atom_id res chain seq x y z
N MET A 1 3.01 -4.64 -19.37
CA MET A 1 2.87 -4.24 -17.96
C MET A 1 3.85 -5.05 -17.16
N THR A 2 4.71 -4.43 -16.37
CA THR A 2 5.51 -5.14 -15.34
C THR A 2 4.69 -5.16 -14.06
N THR A 3 4.50 -6.32 -13.44
CA THR A 3 3.73 -6.46 -12.20
C THR A 3 4.65 -6.29 -11.00
N ILE A 4 4.38 -5.34 -10.11
CA ILE A 4 5.10 -5.23 -8.84
C ILE A 4 4.62 -6.35 -7.90
N THR A 5 5.54 -7.14 -7.36
CA THR A 5 5.21 -8.23 -6.42
C THR A 5 5.39 -7.80 -4.97
N LYS A 6 4.74 -8.52 -4.06
CA LYS A 6 4.88 -8.30 -2.61
C LYS A 6 6.33 -8.48 -2.17
N GLU A 7 7.00 -9.54 -2.62
CA GLU A 7 8.38 -9.87 -2.27
C GLU A 7 9.34 -8.74 -2.67
N ARG A 8 9.06 -8.09 -3.81
CA ARG A 8 9.84 -6.95 -4.28
C ARG A 8 9.68 -5.72 -3.39
N ILE A 9 8.44 -5.44 -2.96
CA ILE A 9 8.14 -4.36 -2.02
C ILE A 9 8.80 -4.63 -0.67
N GLU A 10 8.79 -5.88 -0.18
CA GLU A 10 9.46 -6.25 1.06
C GLU A 10 10.99 -6.03 1.00
N LEU A 11 11.64 -6.40 -0.12
CA LEU A 11 13.07 -6.13 -0.31
C LEU A 11 13.39 -4.64 -0.35
N PHE A 12 12.56 -3.84 -1.03
CA PHE A 12 12.67 -2.38 -1.05
C PHE A 12 12.55 -1.79 0.37
N ILE A 13 11.55 -2.20 1.15
CA ILE A 13 11.35 -1.69 2.52
C ILE A 13 12.52 -2.05 3.43
N LYS A 14 13.06 -3.28 3.32
CA LYS A 14 14.19 -3.74 4.14
C LYS A 14 15.48 -2.97 3.87
N ASN A 15 15.75 -2.61 2.62
CA ASN A 15 16.93 -1.82 2.25
C ASN A 15 16.64 -0.92 1.03
N PRO A 16 16.09 0.29 1.22
CA PRO A 16 15.55 1.10 0.12
C PRO A 16 16.63 1.72 -0.77
N VAL A 17 17.84 1.93 -0.25
CA VAL A 17 18.96 2.49 -1.02
C VAL A 17 19.50 1.45 -2.02
N GLU A 18 19.65 0.20 -1.58
CA GLU A 18 20.17 -0.88 -2.43
C GLU A 18 19.09 -1.51 -3.31
N ASN A 19 17.85 -1.63 -2.81
CA ASN A 19 16.76 -2.35 -3.48
C ASN A 19 15.73 -1.43 -4.14
N GLY A 20 16.12 -0.21 -4.55
CA GLY A 20 15.25 0.78 -5.17
C GLY A 20 14.35 0.21 -6.27
N LEU A 21 13.11 0.71 -6.35
CA LEU A 21 12.14 0.27 -7.35
C LEU A 21 12.50 0.78 -8.75
N THR A 22 12.24 -0.04 -9.77
CA THR A 22 12.29 0.38 -11.17
C THR A 22 11.21 1.42 -11.45
N ARG A 23 11.37 2.22 -12.52
CA ARG A 23 10.34 3.21 -12.92
C ARG A 23 8.97 2.59 -13.17
N GLY A 24 8.93 1.38 -13.75
CA GLY A 24 7.67 0.65 -13.99
C GLY A 24 6.97 0.28 -12.68
N GLU A 25 7.72 -0.25 -11.71
CA GLU A 25 7.23 -0.56 -10.37
C GLU A 25 6.78 0.70 -9.62
N GLN A 26 7.49 1.82 -9.76
CA GLN A 26 7.08 3.11 -9.18
C GLN A 26 5.75 3.60 -9.77
N MET A 27 5.58 3.52 -11.09
CA MET A 27 4.32 3.89 -11.75
C MET A 27 3.17 2.99 -11.29
N GLU A 28 3.42 1.70 -11.11
CA GLU A 28 2.40 0.77 -10.65
C GLU A 28 2.03 1.01 -9.19
N LEU A 29 3.02 1.23 -8.32
CA LEU A 29 2.80 1.57 -6.92
C LEU A 29 2.01 2.89 -6.79
N ALA A 30 2.30 3.88 -7.64
CA ALA A 30 1.55 5.15 -7.67
C ALA A 30 0.09 4.94 -8.10
N ARG A 31 -0.19 4.08 -9.09
CA ARG A 31 -1.56 3.75 -9.50
C ARG A 31 -2.34 3.01 -8.40
N ILE A 32 -1.69 2.06 -7.72
CA ILE A 32 -2.28 1.34 -6.59
C ILE A 32 -2.59 2.29 -5.44
N ALA A 33 -1.63 3.16 -5.08
CA ALA A 33 -1.82 4.16 -4.03
C ALA A 33 -2.98 5.10 -4.37
N LEU A 34 -3.06 5.58 -5.62
CA LEU A 34 -4.17 6.43 -6.07
C LEU A 34 -5.52 5.71 -5.93
N ALA A 35 -5.63 4.47 -6.42
CA ALA A 35 -6.85 3.68 -6.29
C ALA A 35 -7.22 3.41 -4.82
N SER A 36 -6.24 3.23 -3.94
CA SER A 36 -6.47 3.04 -2.50
C SER A 36 -7.02 4.29 -1.80
N LEU A 37 -6.77 5.49 -2.32
CA LEU A 37 -7.35 6.72 -1.78
C LEU A 37 -8.81 6.91 -2.18
N GLU A 38 -9.20 6.36 -3.33
CA GLU A 38 -10.57 6.41 -3.85
C GLU A 38 -11.44 5.26 -3.34
N ALA A 39 -10.83 4.22 -2.75
CA ALA A 39 -11.55 3.09 -2.20
C ALA A 39 -12.34 3.48 -0.95
N GLU A 40 -13.59 3.03 -0.86
CA GLU A 40 -14.34 3.11 0.40
C GLU A 40 -13.59 2.30 1.48
N PRO A 41 -13.49 2.84 2.71
CA PRO A 41 -12.84 2.12 3.79
C PRO A 41 -13.55 0.79 4.03
N VAL A 42 -12.77 -0.30 4.06
CA VAL A 42 -13.31 -1.63 4.35
C VAL A 42 -13.46 -1.76 5.86
N GLY A 43 -14.65 -1.44 6.36
CA GLY A 43 -15.04 -1.60 7.75
C GLY A 43 -15.69 -0.35 8.35
N ASP A 44 -16.64 -0.58 9.24
CA ASP A 44 -17.16 0.48 10.10
C ASP A 44 -16.06 0.85 11.09
N PHE A 45 -15.49 2.04 10.96
CA PHE A 45 -14.73 2.65 12.05
C PHE A 45 -15.72 3.02 13.15
N TYR A 46 -16.16 2.02 13.91
CA TYR A 46 -16.87 2.30 15.16
C TYR A 46 -15.89 3.06 16.04
N GLU A 47 -16.21 4.32 16.33
CA GLU A 47 -15.60 5.03 17.44
C GLU A 47 -15.83 4.14 18.67
N TYR A 48 -14.74 3.59 19.22
CA TYR A 48 -14.84 2.80 20.44
C TYR A 48 -15.43 3.70 21.53
N LYS A 49 -16.71 3.49 21.85
CA LYS A 49 -17.37 4.10 22.98
C LYS A 49 -17.37 3.08 24.11
N PRO A 50 -16.58 3.30 25.18
CA PRO A 50 -16.41 2.33 26.26
C PRO A 50 -17.72 2.01 27.02
N ASP A 51 -18.80 2.76 26.82
CA ASP A 51 -20.04 2.68 27.61
C ASP A 51 -21.23 2.03 26.88
N ASP A 52 -21.05 1.47 25.68
CA ASP A 52 -22.13 0.78 24.92
C ASP A 52 -22.17 -0.75 25.17
N TRP A 53 -22.31 -1.17 26.44
CA TRP A 53 -22.54 -2.57 26.85
C TRP A 53 -23.90 -2.80 27.54
#